data_AF-A0A7V9PP75-F1
#
_entry.id   AF-A0A7V9PP75-F1
#
_cell.length_a   1.000
_cell.length_b   1.000
_cell.length_c   1.000
_cell.angle_alpha   90.00
_cell.angle_beta   90.00
_cell.angle_gamma   90.00
#
_symmetry.space_group_name_H-M   'P 1'
#
loop_
_entity.id
_entity.type
_entity.pdbx_description
1 polymer ?
#
loop_
_entity_poly.entity_id
_entity_poly.type
_entity_poly.pdbx_seq_one_letter_code
_entity_poly.pdbx_strand_id
1 'polypeptide(L)'
;GLAARQRGPAILAPSTLDSPDPGEADDPASRTDWREFTRTVIEELGSFRPAVRVGWSHHNYRDIKRGVRAEESRASQVLPLARAWPGWDGRLWLTEGGVNLYPDQGDAGAGRDAARLIAENFDQMRRLAGVVLWTQHAIHDLPDNPFKSGLYGDFRVGADPRPGDPRPTLEVYADLPGAARR
;
A
#
# COMPACT_ATOMS: atom_id res chain seq x y z
N GLY A 1 -20.00 -10.35 14.76
CA GLY A 1 -18.98 -9.30 14.94
C GLY A 1 -19.51 -7.94 14.52
N LEU A 2 -18.79 -6.86 14.85
CA LEU A 2 -19.17 -5.46 14.54
C LEU A 2 -19.45 -5.24 13.05
N ALA A 3 -18.62 -5.79 12.15
CA ALA A 3 -18.82 -5.69 10.70
C ALA A 3 -20.17 -6.28 10.23
N ALA A 4 -20.58 -7.43 10.77
CA ALA A 4 -21.88 -8.03 10.46
C ALA A 4 -23.08 -7.16 10.91
N ARG A 5 -22.91 -6.40 12.00
CA ARG A 5 -23.94 -5.48 12.51
C ARG A 5 -23.97 -4.16 11.75
N GLN A 6 -22.80 -3.67 11.34
CA GLN A 6 -22.62 -2.37 10.69
C GLN A 6 -22.68 -2.44 9.16
N ARG A 7 -22.74 -3.64 8.56
CA ARG A 7 -22.73 -3.88 7.09
C ARG A 7 -21.53 -3.25 6.37
N GLY A 8 -20.50 -2.86 7.10
CA GLY A 8 -19.25 -2.33 6.53
C GLY A 8 -18.36 -3.46 6.00
N PRO A 9 -17.46 -3.15 5.05
CA PRO A 9 -16.44 -4.10 4.62
C PRO A 9 -15.57 -4.50 5.81
N ALA A 10 -15.16 -5.76 5.84
CA ALA A 10 -14.17 -6.27 6.78
C ALA A 10 -12.87 -6.51 6.04
N ILE A 11 -11.74 -6.17 6.67
CA ILE A 11 -10.41 -6.35 6.10
C ILE A 11 -9.58 -7.21 7.05
N LEU A 12 -8.85 -8.16 6.48
CA LEU A 12 -7.72 -8.78 7.15
C LEU A 12 -6.46 -8.02 6.72
N ALA A 13 -5.83 -7.36 7.68
CA ALA A 13 -4.60 -6.61 7.46
C ALA A 13 -3.44 -7.29 8.19
N PRO A 14 -2.91 -8.39 7.65
CA PRO A 14 -1.67 -8.92 8.18
C PRO A 14 -0.58 -7.91 7.86
N SER A 15 0.32 -7.64 8.81
CA SER A 15 1.45 -6.72 8.68
C SER A 15 2.46 -7.25 7.66
N THR A 16 2.03 -7.33 6.41
CA THR A 16 2.74 -7.93 5.29
C THR A 16 3.87 -6.98 4.97
N LEU A 17 5.10 -7.39 5.23
CA LEU A 17 6.26 -6.60 4.88
C LEU A 17 6.32 -6.44 3.34
N ASP A 18 6.68 -5.24 2.87
CA ASP A 18 6.97 -4.95 1.46
C ASP A 18 8.27 -5.61 0.95
N SER A 19 8.97 -6.30 1.83
CA SER A 19 10.28 -6.88 1.59
C SER A 19 10.53 -8.08 2.52
N PRO A 20 11.44 -8.99 2.15
CA PRO A 20 12.11 -9.06 0.86
C PRO A 20 11.19 -9.53 -0.28
N ASP A 21 11.65 -9.35 -1.52
CA ASP A 21 11.09 -10.08 -2.67
C ASP A 21 11.58 -11.54 -2.66
N PRO A 22 10.82 -12.48 -3.25
CA PRO A 22 11.29 -13.85 -3.43
C PRO A 22 12.67 -13.89 -4.10
N GLY A 23 13.65 -14.49 -3.41
CA GLY A 23 15.03 -14.59 -3.90
C GLY A 23 15.95 -13.41 -3.57
N GLU A 24 15.45 -12.34 -2.95
CA GLU A 24 16.24 -11.19 -2.47
C GLU A 24 16.45 -11.29 -0.95
N ALA A 25 17.35 -12.17 -0.47
CA ALA A 25 17.67 -12.23 0.96
C ALA A 25 18.66 -11.12 1.35
N ASP A 26 18.18 -9.88 1.51
CA ASP A 26 19.05 -8.73 1.84
C ASP A 26 19.32 -8.56 3.36
N ASP A 27 18.52 -9.17 4.24
CA ASP A 27 18.68 -9.04 5.70
C ASP A 27 18.33 -10.36 6.44
N PRO A 28 19.25 -10.94 7.25
CA PRO A 28 18.96 -12.10 8.09
C PRO A 28 17.84 -11.90 9.12
N ALA A 29 17.41 -10.67 9.40
CA ALA A 29 16.26 -10.35 10.26
C ALA A 29 14.90 -10.41 9.53
N SER A 30 14.86 -10.32 8.19
CA SER A 30 13.64 -10.39 7.39
C SER A 30 13.64 -11.63 6.51
N ARG A 31 13.50 -12.81 7.16
CA ARG A 31 13.73 -14.11 6.50
C ARG A 31 12.63 -14.57 5.55
N THR A 32 11.41 -14.08 5.71
CA THR A 32 10.25 -14.54 4.95
C THR A 32 9.86 -13.47 3.95
N ASP A 33 9.95 -13.78 2.66
CA ASP A 33 9.48 -12.88 1.61
C ASP A 33 7.95 -12.69 1.67
N TRP A 34 7.47 -11.61 1.07
CA TRP A 34 6.04 -11.25 1.13
C TRP A 34 5.13 -12.37 0.61
N ARG A 35 5.59 -13.16 -0.36
CA ARG A 35 4.80 -14.22 -1.01
C ARG A 35 4.73 -15.44 -0.11
N GLU A 36 5.86 -15.87 0.45
CA GLU A 36 5.90 -16.96 1.43
C GLU A 36 5.10 -16.59 2.69
N PHE A 37 5.21 -15.35 3.16
CA PHE A 37 4.42 -14.85 4.28
C PHE A 37 2.91 -14.95 3.98
N THR A 38 2.50 -14.42 2.82
CA THR A 38 1.09 -14.45 2.39
C THR A 38 0.57 -15.87 2.30
N ARG A 39 1.33 -16.77 1.65
CA ARG A 39 1.00 -18.20 1.55
C ARG A 39 0.83 -18.85 2.92
N THR A 40 1.79 -18.64 3.82
CA THR A 40 1.78 -19.21 5.17
C THR A 40 0.56 -18.73 5.96
N VAL A 41 0.26 -17.44 5.94
CA VAL A 41 -0.93 -16.90 6.62
C VAL A 41 -2.21 -17.52 6.06
N ILE A 42 -2.33 -17.67 4.75
CA ILE A 42 -3.50 -18.28 4.11
C ILE A 42 -3.66 -19.76 4.50
N GLU A 43 -2.56 -20.50 4.59
CA GLU A 43 -2.54 -21.90 5.03
C GLU A 43 -3.00 -22.02 6.50
N GLU A 44 -2.46 -21.19 7.39
CA GLU A 44 -2.84 -21.14 8.81
C GLU A 44 -4.31 -20.75 9.00
N LEU A 45 -4.87 -19.91 8.13
CA LEU A 45 -6.30 -19.57 8.12
C LEU A 45 -7.19 -20.67 7.53
N GLY A 46 -6.62 -21.78 7.04
CA GLY A 46 -7.28 -22.78 6.20
C GLY A 46 -8.61 -23.30 6.72
N SER A 47 -8.77 -23.48 8.04
CA SER A 47 -10.03 -23.89 8.69
C SER A 47 -10.85 -22.72 9.25
N PHE A 48 -10.24 -21.55 9.45
CA PHE A 48 -10.92 -20.38 9.98
C PHE A 48 -11.93 -19.84 8.97
N ARG A 49 -13.17 -19.65 9.43
CA ARG A 49 -14.27 -19.10 8.63
C ARG A 49 -14.82 -17.88 9.36
N PRO A 50 -14.46 -16.66 8.94
CA PRO A 50 -14.98 -15.47 9.58
C PRO A 50 -16.49 -15.36 9.31
N ALA A 51 -17.24 -14.81 10.28
CA ALA A 51 -18.69 -14.66 10.18
C ALA A 51 -19.13 -13.77 8.99
N VAL A 52 -18.21 -12.94 8.48
CA VAL A 52 -18.33 -12.21 7.23
C VAL A 52 -17.06 -12.47 6.44
N ARG A 53 -17.17 -12.61 5.11
CA ARG A 53 -15.97 -12.68 4.26
C ARG A 53 -15.21 -11.35 4.37
N VAL A 54 -13.89 -11.42 4.28
CA VAL A 54 -13.00 -10.26 4.49
C VAL A 54 -12.11 -10.03 3.29
N GLY A 55 -11.84 -8.76 2.98
CA GLY A 55 -10.82 -8.37 2.01
C GLY A 55 -9.41 -8.62 2.54
N TRP A 56 -8.44 -8.67 1.64
CA TRP A 56 -7.03 -8.80 1.97
C TRP A 56 -6.34 -7.44 1.86
N SER A 57 -5.56 -7.07 2.87
CA SER A 57 -4.69 -5.88 2.84
C SER A 57 -3.31 -6.23 2.31
N HIS A 58 -2.76 -5.43 1.41
CA HIS A 58 -1.40 -5.60 0.92
C HIS A 58 -0.72 -4.25 0.74
N HIS A 59 0.59 -4.23 0.91
CA HIS A 59 1.40 -3.04 0.66
C HIS A 59 1.96 -3.10 -0.76
N ASN A 60 2.17 -1.95 -1.41
CA ASN A 60 2.61 -1.89 -2.81
C ASN A 60 3.76 -0.90 -3.06
N TYR A 61 4.54 -0.54 -2.04
CA TYR A 61 5.63 0.43 -2.19
C TYR A 61 6.65 0.05 -3.26
N ARG A 62 7.05 -1.22 -3.31
CA ARG A 62 8.03 -1.70 -4.30
C ARG A 62 7.44 -1.80 -5.69
N ASP A 63 6.16 -2.13 -5.82
CA ASP A 63 5.46 -2.11 -7.11
C ASP A 63 5.50 -0.69 -7.70
N ILE A 64 5.26 0.33 -6.86
CA ILE A 64 5.36 1.74 -7.26
C ILE A 64 6.81 2.09 -7.61
N LYS A 65 7.76 1.82 -6.70
CA LYS A 65 9.17 2.19 -6.87
C LYS A 65 9.83 1.56 -8.11
N ARG A 66 9.45 0.33 -8.45
CA ARG A 66 9.99 -0.40 -9.61
C ARG A 66 9.19 -0.15 -10.92
N GLY A 67 8.09 0.60 -10.86
CA GLY A 67 7.26 0.87 -12.04
C GLY A 67 6.68 -0.38 -12.68
N VAL A 68 6.31 -1.38 -11.85
CA VAL A 68 5.88 -2.69 -12.36
C VAL A 68 4.55 -2.60 -13.09
N ARG A 69 4.39 -3.42 -14.13
CA ARG A 69 3.14 -3.56 -14.85
C ARG A 69 2.11 -4.32 -14.01
N ALA A 70 0.83 -4.13 -14.31
CA ALA A 70 -0.26 -4.78 -13.59
C ALA A 70 -0.08 -6.30 -13.51
N GLU A 71 0.28 -6.94 -14.62
CA GLU A 71 0.41 -8.41 -14.70
C GLU A 71 1.57 -8.95 -13.86
N GLU A 72 2.62 -8.15 -13.68
CA GLU A 72 3.85 -8.52 -12.98
C GLU A 72 3.86 -8.08 -11.50
N SER A 73 2.90 -7.23 -11.11
CA SER A 73 2.79 -6.68 -9.76
C SER A 73 2.61 -7.75 -8.69
N ARG A 74 2.96 -7.42 -7.45
CA ARG A 74 2.65 -8.32 -6.32
C ARG A 74 1.16 -8.42 -6.11
N ALA A 75 0.41 -7.34 -6.36
CA ALA A 75 -1.05 -7.37 -6.32
C ALA A 75 -1.66 -8.46 -7.21
N SER A 76 -1.19 -8.62 -8.47
CA SER A 76 -1.69 -9.67 -9.36
C SER A 76 -1.39 -11.08 -8.87
N GLN A 77 -0.32 -11.24 -8.10
CA GLN A 77 0.13 -12.51 -7.55
C GLN A 77 -0.53 -12.86 -6.21
N VAL A 78 -0.90 -11.85 -5.39
CA VAL A 78 -1.63 -12.03 -4.14
C VAL A 78 -3.08 -12.46 -4.39
N LEU A 79 -3.73 -11.91 -5.41
CA LEU A 79 -5.12 -12.25 -5.76
C LEU A 79 -5.39 -13.78 -5.87
N PRO A 80 -4.60 -14.58 -6.61
CA PRO A 80 -4.80 -16.03 -6.67
C PRO A 80 -4.44 -16.73 -5.35
N LEU A 81 -3.46 -16.24 -4.58
CA LEU A 81 -3.14 -16.80 -3.26
C LEU A 81 -4.32 -16.63 -2.30
N ALA A 82 -4.83 -15.41 -2.13
CA ALA A 82 -5.94 -15.11 -1.24
C ALA A 82 -7.21 -15.91 -1.58
N ARG A 83 -7.39 -16.26 -2.86
CA ARG A 83 -8.50 -17.12 -3.34
C ARG A 83 -8.50 -18.52 -2.73
N ALA A 84 -7.35 -19.04 -2.31
CA ALA A 84 -7.28 -20.35 -1.67
C ALA A 84 -7.97 -20.37 -0.30
N TRP A 85 -8.16 -19.22 0.34
CA TRP A 85 -8.85 -19.12 1.63
C TRP A 85 -10.36 -18.83 1.45
N PRO A 86 -11.27 -19.72 1.92
CA PRO A 86 -12.71 -19.49 1.75
C PRO A 86 -13.27 -18.27 2.50
N GLY A 87 -12.53 -17.72 3.46
CA GLY A 87 -12.89 -16.49 4.17
C GLY A 87 -12.70 -15.20 3.37
N TRP A 88 -12.00 -15.24 2.23
CA TRP A 88 -11.73 -14.05 1.41
C TRP A 88 -12.94 -13.57 0.63
N ASP A 89 -13.21 -12.27 0.54
CA ASP A 89 -14.38 -11.70 -0.17
C ASP A 89 -14.14 -11.37 -1.66
N GLY A 90 -12.95 -11.65 -2.17
CA GLY A 90 -12.55 -11.34 -3.55
C GLY A 90 -11.94 -9.96 -3.74
N ARG A 91 -11.77 -9.17 -2.65
CA ARG A 91 -11.25 -7.81 -2.70
C ARG A 91 -9.86 -7.72 -2.11
N LEU A 92 -9.00 -6.98 -2.80
CA LEU A 92 -7.65 -6.61 -2.41
C LEU A 92 -7.62 -5.10 -2.14
N TRP A 93 -7.09 -4.74 -1.00
CA TRP A 93 -6.97 -3.39 -0.49
C TRP A 93 -5.48 -3.05 -0.44
N LEU A 94 -5.03 -2.14 -1.29
CA LEU A 94 -3.65 -1.67 -1.30
C LEU A 94 -3.56 -0.52 -0.28
N THR A 95 -3.22 -0.87 0.96
CA THR A 95 -3.38 0.02 2.13
C THR A 95 -2.15 0.86 2.45
N GLU A 96 -0.98 0.44 1.99
CA GLU A 96 0.25 1.19 2.17
C GLU A 96 1.01 1.28 0.84
N GLY A 97 1.08 2.50 0.32
CA GLY A 97 1.82 2.83 -0.89
C GLY A 97 2.49 4.19 -0.78
N GLY A 98 3.15 4.58 -1.87
CA GLY A 98 3.92 5.81 -2.00
C GLY A 98 5.33 5.54 -2.51
N VAL A 99 6.17 6.57 -2.50
CA VAL A 99 7.60 6.45 -2.82
C VAL A 99 8.37 7.06 -1.67
N ASN A 100 9.21 6.27 -1.01
CA ASN A 100 10.15 6.82 -0.03
C ASN A 100 11.22 7.63 -0.78
N LEU A 101 11.27 8.93 -0.47
CA LEU A 101 12.16 9.91 -1.08
C LEU A 101 13.52 10.00 -0.39
N TYR A 102 13.74 9.33 0.74
CA TYR A 102 15.01 9.43 1.44
C TYR A 102 16.17 8.79 0.66
N PRO A 103 17.36 9.43 0.62
CA PRO A 103 17.74 10.70 1.27
C PRO A 103 17.47 11.97 0.43
N ASP A 104 16.85 11.82 -0.74
CA ASP A 104 16.67 12.84 -1.77
C ASP A 104 15.41 13.69 -1.57
N GLN A 105 14.79 13.69 -0.38
CA GLN A 105 13.51 14.38 -0.14
C GLN A 105 13.54 15.91 -0.34
N GLY A 106 14.73 16.51 -0.42
CA GLY A 106 14.93 17.93 -0.71
C GLY A 106 15.14 18.25 -2.19
N ASP A 107 15.32 17.23 -3.05
CA ASP A 107 15.43 17.41 -4.49
C ASP A 107 14.05 17.55 -5.14
N ALA A 108 13.85 18.64 -5.88
CA ALA A 108 12.64 18.87 -6.66
C ALA A 108 12.46 17.83 -7.78
N GLY A 109 13.55 17.25 -8.31
CA GLY A 109 13.54 16.15 -9.26
C GLY A 109 12.90 14.89 -8.67
N ALA A 110 13.41 14.43 -7.53
CA ALA A 110 12.90 13.27 -6.81
C ALA A 110 11.39 13.35 -6.51
N GLY A 111 10.89 14.52 -6.11
CA GLY A 111 9.45 14.72 -5.88
C GLY A 111 8.59 14.54 -7.13
N ARG A 112 9.06 15.01 -8.30
CA ARG A 112 8.35 14.83 -9.58
C ARG A 112 8.40 13.39 -10.06
N ASP A 113 9.53 12.71 -9.89
CA ASP A 113 9.65 11.30 -10.24
C ASP A 113 8.74 10.42 -9.40
N ALA A 114 8.63 10.70 -8.09
CA ALA A 114 7.68 10.02 -7.21
C ALA A 114 6.23 10.24 -7.66
N ALA A 115 5.87 11.47 -8.02
CA ALA A 115 4.53 11.80 -8.52
C ALA A 115 4.20 11.01 -9.80
N ARG A 116 5.15 10.92 -10.73
CA ARG A 116 5.02 10.12 -11.96
C ARG A 116 4.84 8.63 -11.65
N LEU A 117 5.68 8.04 -10.81
CA LEU A 117 5.60 6.62 -10.44
C LEU A 117 4.27 6.28 -9.76
N ILE A 118 3.77 7.17 -8.90
CA ILE A 118 2.44 7.05 -8.28
C ILE A 118 1.34 7.02 -9.34
N ALA A 119 1.33 7.97 -10.27
CA ALA A 119 0.32 8.03 -11.32
C ALA A 119 0.32 6.76 -12.18
N GLU A 120 1.51 6.34 -12.62
CA GLU A 120 1.72 5.13 -13.41
C GLU A 120 1.25 3.88 -12.67
N ASN A 121 1.60 3.73 -11.39
CA ASN A 121 1.19 2.56 -10.60
C ASN A 121 -0.32 2.53 -10.37
N PHE A 122 -0.96 3.66 -10.07
CA PHE A 122 -2.42 3.72 -9.97
C PHE A 122 -3.09 3.22 -11.25
N ASP A 123 -2.60 3.67 -12.42
CA ASP A 123 -3.10 3.25 -13.72
C ASP A 123 -2.90 1.75 -14.00
N GLN A 124 -1.85 1.14 -13.48
CA GLN A 124 -1.65 -0.31 -13.53
C GLN A 124 -2.60 -1.04 -12.56
N MET A 125 -2.66 -0.60 -11.30
CA MET A 125 -3.40 -1.32 -10.25
C MET A 125 -4.90 -1.30 -10.48
N ARG A 126 -5.46 -0.20 -11.02
CA ARG A 126 -6.88 -0.11 -11.33
C ARG A 126 -7.34 -1.06 -12.45
N ARG A 127 -6.42 -1.67 -13.20
CA ARG A 127 -6.73 -2.66 -14.25
C ARG A 127 -6.93 -4.07 -13.68
N LEU A 128 -6.48 -4.32 -12.46
CA LEU A 128 -6.59 -5.63 -11.82
C LEU A 128 -7.98 -5.83 -11.21
N ALA A 129 -8.73 -6.76 -11.79
CA ALA A 129 -10.01 -7.19 -11.23
C ALA A 129 -9.81 -7.75 -9.82
N GLY A 130 -10.25 -7.02 -8.81
CA GLY A 130 -10.10 -7.38 -7.40
C GLY A 130 -9.43 -6.29 -6.56
N VAL A 131 -8.66 -5.37 -7.14
CA VAL A 131 -8.16 -4.20 -6.42
C VAL A 131 -9.32 -3.21 -6.24
N VAL A 132 -9.72 -2.95 -5.01
CA VAL A 132 -10.87 -2.07 -4.69
C VAL A 132 -10.48 -0.81 -3.93
N LEU A 133 -9.27 -0.76 -3.41
CA LEU A 133 -8.71 0.38 -2.71
C LEU A 133 -7.22 0.50 -3.06
N TRP A 134 -6.76 1.73 -3.25
CA TRP A 134 -5.36 2.09 -3.40
C TRP A 134 -5.12 3.38 -2.62
N THR A 135 -4.25 3.33 -1.61
CA THR A 135 -4.01 4.47 -0.70
C THR A 135 -2.55 4.83 -0.56
N GLN A 136 -2.33 6.12 -0.28
CA GLN A 136 -1.08 6.62 0.25
C GLN A 136 -0.92 6.18 1.70
N HIS A 137 0.26 5.71 2.09
CA HIS A 137 0.53 5.39 3.50
C HIS A 137 0.54 6.62 4.40
N ALA A 138 1.34 7.64 4.05
CA ALA A 138 1.49 8.85 4.84
C ALA A 138 0.94 10.08 4.12
N ILE A 139 0.13 10.89 4.82
CA ILE A 139 -0.26 12.21 4.33
C ILE A 139 0.83 13.25 4.67
N HIS A 140 1.40 13.19 5.87
CA HIS A 140 2.48 14.05 6.32
C HIS A 140 3.69 13.19 6.72
N ASP A 141 4.89 13.68 6.44
CA ASP A 141 6.10 13.11 7.03
C ASP A 141 6.22 13.49 8.51
N LEU A 142 7.08 12.77 9.23
CA LEU A 142 7.46 13.10 10.61
C LEU A 142 8.95 13.47 10.65
N PRO A 143 9.37 14.54 11.35
CA PRO A 143 10.75 15.01 11.38
C PRO A 143 11.78 13.90 11.58
N ASP A 144 11.57 13.06 12.60
CA ASP A 144 12.51 12.01 13.02
C ASP A 144 12.34 10.68 12.26
N ASN A 145 11.40 10.60 11.32
CA ASN A 145 11.22 9.42 10.48
C ASN A 145 12.03 9.55 9.19
N PRO A 146 13.05 8.71 8.95
CA PRO A 146 13.80 8.73 7.70
C PRO A 146 12.98 8.23 6.51
N PHE A 147 11.82 7.58 6.72
CA PHE A 147 10.92 7.21 5.64
C PHE A 147 10.06 8.42 5.24
N LYS A 148 10.46 9.11 4.17
CA LYS A 148 9.80 10.34 3.68
C LYS A 148 8.95 10.03 2.46
N SER A 149 7.68 9.73 2.65
CA SER A 149 6.75 9.37 1.56
C SER A 149 5.49 10.22 1.51
N GLY A 150 5.32 11.17 2.45
CA GLY A 150 4.13 11.98 2.63
C GLY A 150 3.70 12.75 1.38
N LEU A 151 2.41 13.09 1.28
CA LEU A 151 1.93 14.09 0.31
C LEU A 151 2.37 15.50 0.68
N TYR A 152 2.66 15.72 1.96
CA TYR A 152 3.31 16.89 2.52
C TYR A 152 4.62 16.47 3.18
N GLY A 153 5.57 17.41 3.27
CA GLY A 153 6.76 17.26 4.10
C GLY A 153 6.43 17.17 5.61
N ASP A 154 7.47 17.33 6.43
CA ASP A 154 7.37 17.12 7.88
C ASP A 154 6.26 17.94 8.54
N PHE A 155 5.39 17.24 9.28
CA PHE A 155 4.37 17.88 10.10
C PHE A 155 5.03 18.75 11.17
N ARG A 156 4.62 20.01 11.26
CA ARG A 156 5.21 20.98 12.16
C ARG A 156 4.48 20.90 13.51
N VAL A 157 5.10 20.24 14.48
CA VAL A 157 4.61 20.18 15.86
C VAL A 157 5.07 21.43 16.63
N GLY A 158 4.15 22.20 17.20
CA GLY A 158 4.46 23.47 17.87
C GLY A 158 3.21 24.23 18.32
N ALA A 159 3.36 25.52 18.64
CA ALA A 159 2.24 26.38 19.07
C ALA A 159 1.17 26.60 17.99
N ASP A 160 1.53 26.41 16.72
CA ASP A 160 0.64 26.43 15.55
C ASP A 160 0.84 25.15 14.73
N PRO A 161 0.19 24.03 15.11
CA PRO A 161 0.33 22.75 14.41
C PRO A 161 -0.19 22.83 12.99
N ARG A 162 0.65 22.50 12.01
CA ARG A 162 0.27 22.58 10.59
C ARG A 162 1.04 21.59 9.71
N PRO A 163 0.48 21.22 8.54
CA PRO A 163 1.20 20.45 7.53
C PRO A 163 2.56 21.05 7.16
N GLY A 164 3.48 20.19 6.73
CA GLY A 164 4.66 20.60 5.98
C GLY A 164 4.30 21.18 4.61
N ASP A 165 5.31 21.48 3.80
CA ASP A 165 5.06 21.99 2.45
C ASP A 165 4.48 20.87 1.56
N PRO A 166 3.51 21.18 0.68
CA PRO A 166 2.94 20.19 -0.23
C PRO A 166 4.01 19.68 -1.20
N ARG A 167 3.96 18.39 -1.53
CA ARG A 167 4.83 17.76 -2.53
C ARG A 167 4.09 17.61 -3.87
N PRO A 168 4.82 17.44 -4.99
CA PRO A 168 4.20 17.17 -6.29
C PRO A 168 3.26 15.94 -6.30
N THR A 169 3.47 14.99 -5.40
CA THR A 169 2.61 13.81 -5.23
C THR A 169 1.18 14.18 -4.81
N LEU A 170 0.99 15.28 -4.06
CA LEU A 170 -0.34 15.74 -3.64
C LEU A 170 -1.23 16.07 -4.83
N GLU A 171 -0.70 16.79 -5.82
CA GLU A 171 -1.45 17.19 -7.02
C GLU A 171 -1.89 15.96 -7.82
N VAL A 172 -0.99 14.99 -7.99
CA VAL A 172 -1.33 13.73 -8.65
C VAL A 172 -2.46 13.01 -7.92
N TYR A 173 -2.38 12.86 -6.59
CA TYR A 173 -3.43 12.22 -5.80
C TYR A 173 -4.79 12.94 -5.90
N ALA A 174 -4.79 14.26 -5.92
CA ALA A 174 -6.00 15.06 -6.09
C ALA A 174 -6.65 14.90 -7.48
N ASP A 175 -5.86 14.48 -8.47
CA ASP A 175 -6.28 14.31 -9.85
C ASP A 175 -6.61 12.85 -10.24
N LEU A 176 -6.35 11.89 -9.35
CA LEU A 176 -6.68 10.49 -9.62
C LEU A 176 -8.21 10.29 -9.76
N PRO A 177 -8.66 9.47 -10.72
CA PRO A 177 -10.05 9.07 -10.83
C PRO A 177 -10.62 8.57 -9.50
N GLY A 178 -11.74 9.17 -9.07
CA GLY A 178 -12.38 8.85 -7.79
C GLY A 178 -11.98 9.78 -6.62
N ALA A 179 -10.97 10.63 -6.80
CA ALA A 179 -10.71 11.74 -5.88
C ALA A 179 -11.86 12.76 -5.98
N ALA A 180 -12.45 13.10 -4.83
CA ALA A 180 -13.44 14.17 -4.77
C ALA A 180 -12.70 15.52 -4.82
N ARG A 181 -12.64 16.16 -5.99
CA ARG A 181 -12.33 17.60 -6.06
C ARG A 181 -13.47 18.34 -5.34
N ARG A 182 -13.18 18.89 -4.16
CA ARG A 182 -14.08 19.83 -3.47
C ARG A 182 -13.62 21.25 -3.77
#